data_AF-A0A1Q6UZJ8-F1
#
_entry.id   AF-A0A1Q6UZJ8-F1
#
_cell.length_a   1.000
_cell.length_b   1.000
_cell.length_c   1.000
_cell.angle_alpha   90.00
_cell.angle_beta   90.00
_cell.angle_gamma   90.00
#
_symmetry.space_group_name_H-M   'P 1'
#
loop_
_entity.id
_entity.type
_entity.pdbx_description
1 polymer ?
#
loop_
_entity_poly.entity_id
_entity_poly.type
_entity_poly.pdbx_seq_one_letter_code
_entity_poly.pdbx_strand_id
1 'polypeptide(L)' 'MEKPPVIISTKDLSYICDIFNWNYTTCKLAYDISLKVNDPEIKDFICDIYKMHKDICEDLISMIYLEENYE' A
#
# COMPACT_ATOMS: atom_id res chain seq x y z
N MET A 1 5.24 33.27 -6.39
CA MET A 1 4.68 32.85 -5.09
C MET A 1 5.29 31.51 -4.77
N GLU A 2 5.98 31.40 -3.64
CA GLU A 2 6.45 30.10 -3.15
C GLU A 2 5.23 29.28 -2.73
N LYS A 3 5.14 28.02 -3.19
CA LYS A 3 4.11 27.10 -2.72
C LYS A 3 4.40 26.80 -1.25
N PRO A 4 3.39 26.83 -0.37
CA PRO A 4 3.58 26.39 1.00
C PRO A 4 4.07 24.93 1.02
N PRO A 5 4.87 24.54 2.02
CA PRO A 5 5.28 23.15 2.18
C PRO A 5 4.04 22.26 2.30
N VAL A 6 4.09 21.09 1.70
CA VAL A 6 3.08 20.05 1.91
C VAL A 6 3.33 19.49 3.30
N ILE A 7 2.31 19.55 4.17
CA ILE A 7 2.40 19.08 5.56
C ILE A 7 1.43 17.92 5.70
N ILE A 8 1.90 16.76 6.17
CA ILE A 8 1.03 15.65 6.57
C ILE A 8 0.56 15.91 8.00
N SER A 9 -0.73 16.22 8.19
CA SER A 9 -1.26 16.39 9.54
C SER A 9 -1.37 15.05 10.27
N THR A 10 -1.51 15.09 11.60
CA THR A 10 -1.80 13.87 12.39
C THR A 10 -3.05 13.13 11.90
N LYS A 11 -4.04 13.87 11.38
CA LYS A 11 -5.26 13.30 10.82
C LYS A 11 -4.99 12.60 9.48
N ASP A 12 -4.18 13.21 8.62
CA ASP A 12 -3.79 12.63 7.33
C ASP A 12 -2.97 11.36 7.55
N LEU A 13 -1.99 11.40 8.47
CA LEU A 13 -1.19 10.25 8.83
C LEU A 13 -2.05 9.11 9.40
N SER A 14 -3.04 9.42 10.24
CA SER A 14 -3.98 8.42 10.76
C SER A 14 -4.73 7.71 9.64
N TYR A 15 -5.24 8.45 8.63
CA TYR A 15 -5.92 7.84 7.50
C TYR A 15 -4.97 7.03 6.61
N ILE A 16 -3.75 7.51 6.38
CA ILE A 16 -2.73 6.75 5.65
C ILE A 16 -2.43 5.44 6.36
N CYS A 17 -2.25 5.46 7.68
CA CYS A 17 -2.03 4.26 8.49
C CYS A 17 -3.20 3.28 8.40
N ASP A 18 -4.44 3.75 8.47
CA ASP A 18 -5.64 2.90 8.37
C ASP A 18 -5.72 2.21 7.00
N ILE A 19 -5.52 2.97 5.91
CA ILE A 19 -5.52 2.42 4.55
C ILE A 19 -4.35 1.45 4.37
N PHE A 20 -3.17 1.80 4.87
CA PHE A 20 -1.99 0.96 4.78
C PHE A 20 -2.20 -0.39 5.48
N ASN A 21 -2.71 -0.37 6.72
CA ASN A 21 -2.96 -1.59 7.50
C ASN A 21 -3.94 -2.53 6.79
N TRP A 22 -4.99 -1.99 6.18
CA TRP A 22 -5.97 -2.79 5.44
C TRP A 22 -5.35 -3.44 4.19
N ASN A 23 -4.60 -2.67 3.41
CA ASN A 23 -3.94 -3.18 2.19
C ASN A 23 -2.82 -4.17 2.52
N TYR A 24 -1.99 -3.88 3.53
CA TYR A 24 -0.90 -4.76 3.94
C TYR A 24 -1.41 -6.11 4.43
N THR A 25 -2.48 -6.11 5.25
CA THR A 25 -3.12 -7.35 5.72
C THR A 25 -3.64 -8.18 4.55
N THR A 26 -4.31 -7.54 3.59
CA THR A 26 -4.86 -8.23 2.41
C THR A 26 -3.76 -8.75 1.50
N CYS A 27 -2.72 -7.96 1.24
CA CYS A 27 -1.53 -8.34 0.49
C CYS A 27 -0.87 -9.61 1.05
N LYS A 28 -0.61 -9.63 2.37
CA LYS A 28 -0.01 -10.78 3.05
C LYS A 28 -0.89 -12.03 2.92
N LEU A 29 -2.20 -11.89 3.14
CA LEU A 29 -3.15 -13.00 3.06
C LEU A 29 -3.25 -13.54 1.62
N ALA A 30 -3.34 -12.65 0.62
CA ALA A 30 -3.41 -13.03 -0.78
C ALA A 30 -2.16 -13.83 -1.19
N TYR A 31 -0.98 -13.36 -0.80
CA TYR A 31 0.27 -14.09 -1.05
C TYR A 31 0.24 -15.48 -0.39
N ASP A 32 -0.11 -15.57 0.89
CA ASP A 32 -0.18 -16.85 1.62
C ASP A 32 -1.18 -17.84 1.00
N ILE A 33 -2.30 -17.35 0.45
CA ILE A 33 -3.29 -18.19 -0.23
C ILE A 33 -2.75 -18.61 -1.61
N SER A 34 -2.10 -17.73 -2.37
CA SER A 34 -1.54 -18.05 -3.69
C SER A 34 -0.54 -19.22 -3.66
N LEU A 35 0.15 -19.40 -2.52
CA LEU A 35 1.07 -20.51 -2.28
C LEU A 35 0.38 -21.86 -2.02
N LYS A 36 -0.91 -21.84 -1.64
CA LYS A 36 -1.70 -23.03 -1.26
C LYS A 36 -2.69 -23.44 -2.35
N VAL A 37 -2.93 -22.58 -3.34
CA VAL A 37 -3.85 -22.85 -4.45
C VAL A 37 -3.13 -23.64 -5.56
N ASN A 38 -3.76 -24.73 -6.01
CA ASN A 38 -3.23 -25.58 -7.08
C ASN A 38 -3.77 -25.20 -8.46
N ASP A 39 -4.96 -24.59 -8.51
CA ASP A 39 -5.57 -24.15 -9.77
C ASP A 39 -4.80 -22.94 -10.32
N PRO A 40 -4.23 -23.02 -11.54
CA PRO A 40 -3.41 -21.94 -12.09
C PRO A 40 -4.18 -20.64 -12.31
N GLU A 41 -5.43 -20.70 -12.75
CA GLU A 41 -6.24 -19.50 -13.05
C GLU A 41 -6.60 -18.77 -11.75
N ILE A 42 -7.00 -19.53 -10.72
CA ILE A 42 -7.26 -18.96 -9.39
C ILE A 42 -5.98 -18.40 -8.78
N LYS A 43 -4.84 -19.09 -8.95
CA LYS A 43 -3.56 -18.61 -8.44
C LYS A 43 -3.15 -17.29 -9.09
N ASP A 44 -3.28 -17.17 -10.41
CA ASP A 44 -2.95 -15.96 -11.14
C ASP A 44 -3.84 -14.78 -10.71
N PHE A 45 -5.15 -15.02 -10.58
CA PHE A 45 -6.08 -14.02 -10.05
C PHE A 45 -5.69 -13.53 -8.64
N ILE A 46 -5.32 -14.44 -7.74
CA ILE A 46 -4.88 -14.07 -6.38
C ILE A 46 -3.53 -13.33 -6.41
N CYS A 47 -2.62 -13.71 -7.29
CA CYS A 47 -1.36 -13.00 -7.50
C CYS A 47 -1.59 -11.55 -7.96
N ASP A 48 -2.61 -11.30 -8.79
CA ASP A 48 -2.94 -9.94 -9.22
C ASP A 48 -3.56 -9.11 -8.10
N ILE A 49 -4.38 -9.72 -7.24
CA ILE A 49 -4.85 -9.09 -5.98
C ILE A 49 -3.66 -8.71 -5.09
N TYR A 50 -2.73 -9.64 -4.89
CA TYR A 50 -1.51 -9.40 -4.11
C TYR A 50 -0.73 -8.18 -4.65
N LYS A 51 -0.47 -8.15 -5.96
CA LYS A 51 0.26 -7.05 -6.60
C LYS A 51 -0.45 -5.71 -6.41
N MET A 52 -1.75 -5.64 -6.69
CA MET A 52 -2.54 -4.42 -6.53
C MET A 52 -2.45 -3.86 -5.11
N HIS A 53 -2.63 -4.68 -4.07
CA HIS A 53 -2.55 -4.20 -2.68
C HIS A 53 -1.12 -3.83 -2.28
N LYS A 54 -0.10 -4.53 -2.80
CA LYS A 54 1.30 -4.17 -2.59
C LYS A 54 1.62 -2.81 -3.21
N ASP A 55 1.18 -2.55 -4.43
CA ASP A 55 1.42 -1.29 -5.15
C ASP A 55 0.77 -0.12 -4.37
N ILE A 56 -0.45 -0.29 -3.85
CA ILE A 56 -1.10 0.72 -2.99
C ILE A 56 -0.26 1.01 -1.73
N CYS A 57 0.30 -0.02 -1.08
CA CYS A 57 1.18 0.18 0.07
C CYS A 57 2.45 0.97 -0.31
N GLU A 58 3.05 0.67 -1.47
CA GLU A 58 4.25 1.36 -1.96
C GLU A 58 3.96 2.83 -2.31
N ASP A 59 2.80 3.11 -2.90
CA ASP A 59 2.34 4.47 -3.17
C ASP A 59 2.15 5.28 -1.88
N LEU A 60 1.49 4.70 -0.87
CA LEU A 60 1.28 5.36 0.43
C LEU A 60 2.60 5.64 1.16
N ILE A 61 3.54 4.70 1.11
CA ILE A 61 4.88 4.89 1.67
C ILE A 61 5.61 6.02 0.93
N SER A 62 5.51 6.06 -0.40
CA SER A 62 6.11 7.11 -1.22
C SER A 62 5.56 8.49 -0.91
N MET A 63 4.26 8.61 -0.58
CA MET A 63 3.66 9.87 -0.14
C MET A 63 4.29 10.40 1.16
N ILE A 64 4.69 9.51 2.07
CA ILE A 64 5.37 9.88 3.33
C ILE A 64 6.83 10.27 3.05
N TYR A 65 7.58 9.46 2.30
CA TYR A 65 9.00 9.74 2.03
C TYR A 65 9.26 10.92 1.08
N LEU A 66 8.28 11.32 0.28
CA LEU A 66 8.35 12.57 -0.47
C LEU A 66 8.42 13.80 0.45
N GLU A 67 8.03 13.70 1.72
CA GLU A 67 8.19 14.78 2.71
C GLU A 67 9.64 14.90 3.21
N GLU A 68 10.34 13.77 3.46
CA GLU A 68 11.72 13.77 4.00
C GLU A 68 12.76 14.38 3.04
N ASN A 69 12.46 14.49 1.73
CA ASN A 69 13.39 15.02 0.73
C ASN A 69 13.28 16.55 0.52
N TYR A 70 12.45 17.25 1.31
CA TYR A 70 12.35 18.72 1.31
C TYR A 70 12.96 19.38 2.56
N GLU A 71 13.68 18.62 3.40
CA GLU A 71 14.52 19.17 4.50
C GLU A 71 15.96 19.48 4.07
#